data_AF-A0A1M3LKK4-F1
#
_entry.id   AF-A0A1M3LKK4-F1
#
_cell.length_a   1.000
_cell.length_b   1.000
_cell.length_c   1.000
_cell.angle_alpha   90.00
_cell.angle_beta   90.00
_cell.angle_gamma   90.00
#
_symmetry.space_group_name_H-M   'P 1'
#
loop_
_entity.id
_entity.type
_entity.pdbx_description
1 polymer ?
#
loop_
_entity_poly.entity_id
_entity_poly.type
_entity_poly.pdbx_seq_one_letter_code
_entity_poly.pdbx_strand_id
1 'polypeptide(L)'
;MTDLHNARLAARLAEYPNSTTEAEAVKRVDEAVFDKVRTLESGMVRQATEWIADADLDAQAADALTDALRDNVRRAADRSTAVVDRDLAQRYERLKRDAERALAAVERAEREAAFHAAKLRDPYKATVELFKKFPGLPVSL
;
A
#
# COMPACT_ATOMS: atom_id res chain seq x y z
N MET A 1 -12.04 22.89 -9.49
CA MET A 1 -10.66 22.84 -8.96
C MET A 1 -9.80 22.15 -10.01
N THR A 2 -8.82 22.87 -10.56
CA THR A 2 -8.25 22.67 -11.90
C THR A 2 -7.27 21.49 -11.95
N ASP A 3 -7.44 20.60 -12.93
CA ASP A 3 -6.49 19.55 -13.31
C ASP A 3 -5.06 20.12 -13.34
N LEU A 4 -4.09 19.47 -12.67
CA LEU A 4 -2.69 19.93 -12.61
C LEU A 4 -2.12 20.16 -14.01
N HIS A 5 -2.56 19.37 -14.98
CA HIS A 5 -2.22 19.55 -16.39
C HIS A 5 -2.75 20.88 -16.94
N ASN A 6 -4.02 21.20 -16.65
CA ASN A 6 -4.64 22.44 -17.10
C ASN A 6 -4.01 23.67 -16.44
N ALA A 7 -3.54 23.58 -15.20
CA ALA A 7 -2.80 24.67 -14.56
C ALA A 7 -1.47 24.94 -15.27
N ARG A 8 -0.72 23.88 -15.59
CA ARG A 8 0.54 23.96 -16.35
C ARG A 8 0.32 24.46 -17.78
N LEU A 9 -0.79 24.07 -18.41
CA LEU A 9 -1.16 24.50 -19.76
C LEU A 9 -1.59 25.99 -19.76
N ALA A 10 -2.42 26.40 -18.80
CA ALA A 10 -2.85 27.78 -18.64
C ALA A 10 -1.66 28.73 -18.40
N ALA A 11 -0.68 28.31 -17.61
CA ALA A 11 0.54 29.09 -17.41
C ALA A 11 1.36 29.26 -18.69
N ARG A 12 1.34 28.29 -19.60
CA ARG A 12 2.07 28.34 -20.89
C ARG A 12 1.30 29.10 -21.98
N LEU A 13 -0.02 29.18 -21.86
CA LEU A 13 -0.90 29.86 -22.83
C LEU A 13 -1.24 31.30 -22.43
N ALA A 14 -0.84 31.74 -21.23
CA ALA A 14 -1.04 33.11 -20.80
C ALA A 14 -0.13 34.08 -21.59
N GLU A 15 -0.64 35.29 -21.84
CA GLU A 15 0.18 36.35 -22.40
C GLU A 15 1.06 36.99 -21.32
N TYR A 16 2.35 37.13 -21.64
CA TYR A 16 3.34 37.75 -20.76
C TYR A 16 3.99 38.96 -21.44
N PRO A 17 4.34 39.99 -20.67
CA PRO A 17 4.92 41.22 -21.22
C PRO A 17 6.35 41.03 -21.78
N ASN A 18 7.06 39.97 -21.36
CA ASN A 18 8.38 39.59 -21.87
C ASN A 18 8.70 38.13 -21.50
N SER A 19 9.74 37.58 -22.14
CA SER A 19 10.18 36.19 -21.96
C SER A 19 10.70 35.88 -20.55
N THR A 20 11.28 36.86 -19.84
CA THR A 20 11.73 36.67 -18.46
C THR A 20 10.55 36.43 -17.52
N THR A 21 9.48 37.23 -17.67
CA THR A 21 8.26 37.12 -16.87
C THR A 21 7.52 35.82 -17.14
N GLU A 22 7.47 35.39 -18.41
CA GLU A 22 6.94 34.09 -18.82
C GLU A 22 7.70 32.94 -18.14
N ALA A 23 9.02 32.94 -18.23
CA ALA A 23 9.87 31.88 -17.67
C ALA A 23 9.68 31.76 -16.15
N GLU A 24 9.63 32.88 -15.43
CA GLU A 24 9.40 32.90 -13.98
C GLU A 24 8.00 32.40 -13.61
N ALA A 25 6.97 32.80 -14.35
CA ALA A 25 5.59 32.39 -14.11
C ALA A 25 5.39 30.88 -14.35
N VAL A 26 5.89 30.36 -15.48
CA VAL A 26 5.84 28.93 -15.80
C VAL A 26 6.62 28.12 -14.77
N LYS A 27 7.82 28.56 -14.39
CA LYS A 27 8.63 27.91 -13.36
C LYS A 27 7.88 27.80 -12.04
N ARG A 28 7.28 28.90 -11.57
CA ARG A 28 6.52 28.92 -10.31
C ARG A 28 5.34 27.94 -10.31
N VAL A 29 4.62 27.86 -11.42
CA VAL A 29 3.49 26.92 -11.55
C VAL A 29 3.99 25.48 -11.60
N ASP A 30 5.05 25.21 -12.36
CA ASP A 30 5.64 23.88 -12.43
C ASP A 30 6.20 23.43 -11.07
N GLU A 31 6.87 24.30 -10.31
CA GLU A 31 7.33 24.04 -8.94
C GLU A 31 6.15 23.71 -8.00
N ALA A 32 5.10 24.53 -8.01
CA ALA A 32 3.92 24.28 -7.17
C ALA A 32 3.19 22.98 -7.52
N VAL A 33 3.19 22.58 -8.80
CA VAL A 33 2.63 21.29 -9.24
C VAL A 33 3.53 20.14 -8.81
N PHE A 34 4.85 20.30 -8.95
CA PHE A 34 5.82 19.30 -8.55
C PHE A 34 5.78 19.02 -7.05
N ASP A 35 5.73 20.06 -6.22
CA ASP A 35 5.62 19.93 -4.76
C ASP A 35 4.37 19.16 -4.33
N LYS A 36 3.24 19.39 -5.02
CA LYS A 36 1.99 18.66 -4.77
C LYS A 36 2.11 17.18 -5.09
N VAL A 37 2.68 16.85 -6.26
CA VAL A 37 2.89 15.45 -6.66
C VAL A 37 3.85 14.76 -5.70
N ARG A 38 4.96 15.43 -5.35
CA ARG A 38 5.98 14.93 -4.44
C ARG A 38 5.45 14.67 -3.03
N THR A 39 4.54 15.52 -2.54
CA THR A 39 3.89 15.33 -1.23
C THR A 39 3.03 14.07 -1.23
N LEU A 40 2.23 13.87 -2.28
CA LEU A 40 1.39 12.67 -2.43
C LEU A 40 2.22 11.41 -2.65
N GLU A 41 3.27 11.48 -3.46
CA GLU A 41 4.24 10.40 -3.67
C GLU A 41 4.88 9.99 -2.34
N SER A 42 5.36 10.97 -1.55
CA SER A 42 5.93 10.70 -0.22
C SER A 42 4.93 10.03 0.71
N GLY A 43 3.66 10.45 0.67
CA GLY A 43 2.58 9.80 1.41
C GLY A 43 2.31 8.36 0.96
N MET A 44 2.32 8.10 -0.35
CA MET A 44 2.16 6.76 -0.92
C MET A 44 3.33 5.85 -0.54
N VAL A 45 4.56 6.34 -0.58
CA VAL A 45 5.76 5.58 -0.19
C VAL A 45 5.74 5.25 1.30
N ARG A 46 5.38 6.21 2.16
CA ARG A 46 5.23 5.97 3.60
C ARG A 46 4.20 4.89 3.87
N GLN A 47 3.01 5.00 3.29
CA GLN A 47 1.96 4.00 3.44
C GLN A 47 2.40 2.63 2.94
N ALA A 48 3.08 2.56 1.79
CA ALA A 48 3.61 1.30 1.28
C ALA A 48 4.67 0.68 2.21
N THR A 49 5.48 1.51 2.87
CA THR A 49 6.51 1.05 3.82
C THR A 49 5.88 0.52 5.11
N GLU A 50 4.86 1.19 5.64
CA GLU A 50 4.07 0.70 6.78
C GLU A 50 3.41 -0.64 6.45
N TRP A 51 2.83 -0.75 5.25
CA TRP A 51 2.25 -2.01 4.77
C TRP A 51 3.24 -3.16 4.64
N ILE A 52 4.45 -2.89 4.14
CA ILE A 52 5.51 -3.90 4.06
C ILE A 52 5.91 -4.37 5.46
N ALA A 53 6.00 -3.46 6.43
CA ALA A 53 6.31 -3.80 7.81
C ALA A 53 5.23 -4.68 8.46
N ASP A 54 3.95 -4.34 8.25
CA ASP A 54 2.83 -5.15 8.74
C ASP A 54 2.80 -6.53 8.08
N ALA A 55 3.06 -6.61 6.77
CA ALA A 55 3.11 -7.87 6.04
C ALA A 55 4.26 -8.78 6.51
N ASP A 56 5.42 -8.22 6.87
CA ASP A 56 6.53 -8.99 7.43
C ASP A 56 6.19 -9.58 8.81
N LEU A 57 5.49 -8.82 9.66
CA LEU A 57 4.99 -9.32 10.93
C LEU A 57 3.98 -10.46 10.75
N ASP A 58 3.06 -10.32 9.80
CA ASP A 58 2.08 -11.37 9.47
C ASP A 58 2.76 -12.64 8.94
N ALA A 59 3.81 -12.50 8.11
CA ALA A 59 4.60 -13.62 7.61
C ALA A 59 5.34 -14.36 8.73
N GLN A 60 6.00 -13.63 9.64
CA GLN A 60 6.66 -14.22 10.81
C GLN A 60 5.67 -14.95 11.73
N ALA A 61 4.47 -14.41 11.91
CA ALA A 61 3.41 -15.05 12.68
C ALA A 61 2.93 -16.35 12.00
N ALA A 62 2.80 -16.36 10.67
CA ALA A 62 2.43 -17.55 9.90
C ALA A 62 3.49 -18.67 10.00
N ASP A 63 4.77 -18.33 9.93
CA ASP A 63 5.87 -19.28 10.10
C ASP A 63 5.85 -19.91 11.50
N ALA A 64 5.65 -19.10 12.55
CA ALA A 64 5.55 -19.58 13.92
C ALA A 64 4.36 -20.56 14.12
N LEU A 65 3.21 -20.28 13.48
CA LEU A 65 2.05 -21.20 13.49
C LEU A 65 2.34 -22.50 12.75
N THR A 66 3.08 -22.44 11.64
CA THR A 66 3.49 -23.60 10.85
C THR A 66 4.44 -24.51 11.63
N ASP A 67 5.42 -23.95 12.33
CA ASP A 67 6.31 -24.70 13.19
C ASP A 67 5.56 -25.33 14.37
N ALA A 68 4.62 -24.60 14.97
CA ALA A 68 3.75 -25.15 16.02
C ALA A 68 2.87 -26.31 15.51
N LEU A 69 2.36 -26.26 14.27
CA LEU A 69 1.63 -27.36 13.63
C LEU A 69 2.53 -28.58 13.49
N ARG A 70 3.71 -28.39 12.93
CA ARG A 70 4.69 -29.46 12.67
C ARG A 70 5.09 -30.15 13.97
N ASP A 71 5.35 -29.37 15.02
CA ASP A 71 5.67 -29.88 16.35
C ASP A 71 4.54 -30.71 16.97
N ASN A 72 3.29 -30.23 16.86
CA ASN A 72 2.13 -30.95 17.37
C ASN A 72 1.91 -32.27 16.63
N VAL A 73 2.04 -32.27 15.29
CA VAL A 73 1.92 -33.48 14.47
C VAL A 73 3.04 -34.47 14.79
N ARG A 74 4.28 -34.01 14.93
CA ARG A 74 5.43 -34.86 15.27
C ARG A 74 5.26 -35.51 16.63
N ARG A 75 4.89 -34.74 17.67
CA ARG A 75 4.62 -35.27 19.01
C ARG A 75 3.46 -36.27 19.04
N ALA A 76 2.46 -36.11 18.16
CA ALA A 76 1.37 -37.06 18.02
C ALA A 76 1.83 -38.37 17.36
N ALA A 77 2.67 -38.27 16.32
CA ALA A 77 3.24 -39.42 15.61
C ALA A 77 4.21 -40.23 16.50
N ASP A 78 5.07 -39.56 17.27
CA ASP A 78 6.07 -40.20 18.14
C ASP A 78 5.45 -41.01 19.29
N ARG A 79 4.22 -40.68 19.71
CA ARG A 79 3.55 -41.37 20.84
C ARG A 79 2.92 -42.71 20.46
N SER A 80 2.91 -43.12 19.19
CA SER A 80 2.39 -44.42 18.70
C SER A 80 1.02 -44.85 19.30
N THR A 81 0.25 -43.87 19.77
CA THR A 81 -1.01 -44.09 20.48
C THR A 81 -2.10 -43.57 19.56
N ALA A 82 -2.84 -44.51 18.97
CA ALA A 82 -3.97 -44.28 18.08
C ALA A 82 -5.15 -43.52 18.72
N VAL A 83 -4.97 -42.97 19.92
CA VAL A 83 -5.96 -42.11 20.57
C VAL A 83 -5.57 -40.68 20.25
N VAL A 84 -6.11 -40.16 19.15
CA VAL A 84 -6.18 -38.72 18.93
C VAL A 84 -6.98 -38.16 20.10
N ASP A 85 -6.28 -37.62 21.08
CA ASP A 85 -6.90 -36.91 22.19
C ASP A 85 -7.80 -35.81 21.59
N ARG A 86 -9.04 -35.70 22.08
CA ARG A 86 -10.01 -34.69 21.62
C ARG A 86 -9.42 -33.28 21.72
N ASP A 87 -8.53 -33.07 22.69
CA ASP A 87 -7.75 -31.84 22.85
C ASP A 87 -6.77 -31.61 21.69
N LEU A 88 -6.10 -32.64 21.19
CA LEU A 88 -5.20 -32.54 20.02
C LEU A 88 -5.98 -32.17 18.75
N ALA A 89 -7.14 -32.80 18.51
CA ALA A 89 -7.99 -32.48 17.37
C ALA A 89 -8.51 -31.04 17.44
N GLN A 90 -8.92 -30.56 18.62
CA GLN A 90 -9.33 -29.16 18.81
C GLN A 90 -8.19 -28.16 18.59
N ARG A 91 -6.98 -28.48 19.07
CA ARG A 91 -5.79 -27.65 18.85
C ARG A 91 -5.43 -27.58 17.37
N TYR A 92 -5.49 -28.71 16.66
CA TYR A 92 -5.26 -28.76 15.22
C TYR A 92 -6.28 -27.92 14.43
N GLU A 93 -7.58 -28.08 14.70
CA GLU A 93 -8.63 -27.31 14.03
C GLU A 93 -8.51 -25.80 14.29
N ARG A 94 -8.17 -25.41 15.53
CA ARG A 94 -7.90 -24.01 15.85
C ARG A 94 -6.73 -23.47 15.03
N LEU A 95 -5.63 -24.21 15.01
CA LEU A 95 -4.40 -23.81 14.35
C LEU A 95 -4.54 -23.78 12.82
N LYS A 96 -5.33 -24.70 12.25
CA LYS A 96 -5.74 -24.66 10.84
C LYS A 96 -6.53 -23.40 10.51
N ARG A 97 -7.52 -23.02 11.33
CA ARG A 97 -8.28 -21.78 11.14
C ARG A 97 -7.39 -20.53 11.24
N ASP A 98 -6.45 -20.54 12.17
CA ASP A 98 -5.51 -19.44 12.33
C ASP A 98 -4.57 -19.34 11.11
N ALA A 99 -4.11 -20.47 10.57
CA ALA A 99 -3.34 -20.51 9.31
C ALA A 99 -4.16 -20.05 8.09
N GLU A 100 -5.42 -20.46 7.96
CA GLU A 100 -6.32 -19.99 6.88
C GLU A 100 -6.54 -18.47 6.94
N ARG A 101 -6.65 -17.90 8.15
CA ARG A 101 -6.75 -16.45 8.35
C ARG A 101 -5.46 -15.73 7.98
N ALA A 102 -4.31 -16.25 8.37
CA ALA A 102 -3.01 -15.70 8.03
C ALA A 102 -2.80 -15.71 6.50
N LEU A 103 -3.16 -16.81 5.82
CA LEU A 103 -3.09 -16.90 4.36
C LEU A 103 -3.97 -15.83 3.67
N ALA A 104 -5.21 -15.66 4.15
CA ALA A 104 -6.10 -14.64 3.61
C ALA A 104 -5.59 -13.20 3.84
N ALA A 105 -4.87 -12.96 4.93
CA ALA A 105 -4.21 -11.68 5.21
C ALA A 105 -3.05 -11.43 4.24
N VAL A 106 -2.19 -12.43 4.01
CA VAL A 106 -1.10 -12.36 3.03
C VAL A 106 -1.60 -12.12 1.61
N GLU A 107 -2.64 -12.83 1.17
CA GLU A 107 -3.27 -12.60 -0.15
C GLU A 107 -3.87 -11.19 -0.29
N ARG A 108 -4.37 -10.62 0.81
CA ARG A 108 -4.84 -9.23 0.82
C ARG A 108 -3.65 -8.28 0.68
N ALA A 109 -2.58 -8.50 1.45
CA ALA A 109 -1.36 -7.71 1.37
C ALA A 109 -0.74 -7.72 -0.03
N GLU A 110 -0.71 -8.86 -0.72
CA GLU A 110 -0.23 -8.95 -2.10
C GLU A 110 -1.06 -8.10 -3.07
N ARG A 111 -2.40 -8.16 -2.98
CA ARG A 111 -3.29 -7.34 -3.82
C ARG A 111 -3.11 -5.85 -3.56
N GLU A 112 -2.95 -5.46 -2.30
CA GLU A 112 -2.76 -4.06 -1.92
C GLU A 112 -1.37 -3.56 -2.35
N ALA A 113 -0.32 -4.37 -2.20
CA ALA A 113 1.01 -4.08 -2.72
C ALA A 113 0.99 -3.87 -4.25
N ALA A 114 0.30 -4.75 -5.00
CA ALA A 114 0.14 -4.59 -6.45
C ALA A 114 -0.61 -3.29 -6.82
N PHE A 115 -1.64 -2.92 -6.03
CA PHE A 115 -2.36 -1.67 -6.21
C PHE A 115 -1.48 -0.44 -5.95
N HIS A 116 -0.68 -0.45 -4.88
CA HIS A 116 0.27 0.64 -4.58
C HIS A 116 1.37 0.73 -5.64
N ALA A 117 1.92 -0.41 -6.10
CA ALA A 117 2.92 -0.45 -7.17
C ALA A 117 2.37 0.14 -8.49
N ALA A 118 1.12 -0.16 -8.84
CA ALA A 118 0.47 0.42 -10.02
C ALA A 118 0.33 1.95 -9.93
N LYS A 119 0.05 2.49 -8.74
CA LYS A 119 -0.04 3.95 -8.52
C LYS A 119 1.31 4.64 -8.54
N LEU A 120 2.35 4.01 -8.02
CA LEU A 120 3.71 4.55 -8.02
C LEU A 120 4.34 4.59 -9.42
N ARG A 121 3.82 3.81 -10.38
CA ARG A 121 4.29 3.84 -11.78
C ARG A 121 4.02 5.18 -12.49
N ASP A 122 2.96 5.87 -12.11
CA ASP A 122 2.63 7.21 -12.62
C ASP A 122 1.94 8.05 -11.52
N PRO A 123 2.73 8.62 -10.60
CA PRO A 123 2.20 9.40 -9.47
C PRO A 123 1.43 10.64 -9.93
N TYR A 124 1.80 11.20 -11.07
CA TYR A 124 1.15 12.37 -11.65
C TYR A 124 -0.28 12.07 -12.08
N LYS A 125 -0.46 11.00 -12.87
CA LYS A 125 -1.79 10.54 -13.29
C LYS A 125 -2.65 10.13 -12.08
N ALA A 126 -2.07 9.40 -11.13
CA ALA A 126 -2.77 9.00 -9.91
C ALA A 126 -3.26 10.22 -9.10
N THR A 127 -2.44 11.27 -9.02
CA THR A 127 -2.80 12.55 -8.38
C THR A 127 -3.94 13.26 -9.11
N VAL A 128 -3.89 13.34 -10.44
CA VAL A 128 -4.95 13.95 -11.25
C VAL A 128 -6.27 13.20 -11.08
N GLU A 129 -6.25 11.87 -11.10
CA GLU A 129 -7.45 11.05 -10.86
C GLU A 129 -8.02 11.25 -9.45
N LEU A 130 -7.15 11.39 -8.43
CA LEU A 130 -7.57 11.66 -7.06
C LEU A 130 -8.32 13.00 -6.96
N PHE A 131 -7.77 14.07 -7.54
CA PHE A 131 -8.43 15.39 -7.55
C PHE A 131 -9.70 15.42 -8.40
N LYS A 132 -9.78 14.62 -9.47
CA LYS A 132 -11.02 14.45 -10.26
C LYS A 132 -12.11 13.77 -9.43
N LYS A 133 -11.75 12.75 -8.64
CA LYS A 133 -12.69 12.00 -7.79
C LYS A 133 -13.14 12.82 -6.57
N PHE A 134 -12.26 13.66 -6.03
CA PHE A 134 -12.49 14.43 -4.81
C PHE A 134 -12.08 15.90 -5.00
N PRO A 135 -12.93 16.72 -5.67
CA PRO A 135 -12.58 18.08 -6.04
C PRO A 135 -12.50 19.08 -4.88
N GLY A 136 -12.77 18.66 -3.64
CA GLY A 136 -12.78 19.50 -2.44
C GLY A 136 -11.74 19.13 -1.37
N LEU A 137 -10.81 18.20 -1.66
CA LEU A 137 -9.74 17.84 -0.71
C LEU A 137 -8.80 19.04 -0.50
N PRO A 138 -8.73 19.63 0.71
CA PRO A 138 -7.71 20.63 1.03
C PRO A 138 -6.34 19.96 1.09
N VAL A 139 -5.33 20.63 0.55
CA VAL A 139 -3.96 20.10 0.38
C VAL A 139 -3.14 20.26 1.67
N SER A 140 -3.70 19.86 2.82
CA SER A 140 -2.99 19.89 4.10
C SER A 140 -3.03 18.50 4.74
N LEU A 141 -1.88 17.82 4.71
CA LEU A 141 -1.50 16.72 5.58
C LEU A 141 -0.15 17.04 6.21
#